data_AF-A0A9J6PPU0-F1
#
_entry.id   AF-A0A9J6PPU0-F1
#
_cell.length_a   1.000
_cell.length_b   1.000
_cell.length_c   1.000
_cell.angle_alpha   90.00
_cell.angle_beta   90.00
_cell.angle_gamma   90.00
#
_symmetry.space_group_name_H-M   'P 1'
#
loop_
_entity.id
_entity.type
_entity.pdbx_description
1 polymer ?
#
loop_
_entity_poly.entity_id
_entity_poly.type
_entity_poly.pdbx_seq_one_letter_code
_entity_poly.pdbx_strand_id
1 'polypeptide(L)'
;MKKILIAAAMLAGMSISTSLWAADCSNPDVSAQIDSCAKQGKEAAEQALNKAWTEAKGRITTAYKADDKLQKTYQQNLLDSQRGWLKYRDNQCKMQAFLAEEGTAAYDTLTSNCISEINQQRVEQLKQIPYQ
;
A
#
# COMPACT_ATOMS: atom_id res chain seq x y z
N MET A 1 -37.79 43.89 43.10
CA MET A 1 -36.56 44.44 42.49
C MET A 1 -35.33 43.76 43.08
N LYS A 2 -34.72 42.82 42.33
CA LYS A 2 -33.29 42.47 42.46
C LYS A 2 -32.91 41.72 41.19
N LYS A 3 -32.21 42.40 40.29
CA LYS A 3 -31.66 41.85 39.05
C LYS A 3 -30.39 41.08 39.44
N ILE A 4 -30.28 39.79 39.13
CA ILE A 4 -29.01 39.07 39.24
C ILE A 4 -28.78 38.27 37.94
N LEU A 5 -27.98 38.94 37.12
CA LEU A 5 -27.05 38.55 36.06
C LEU A 5 -27.00 37.08 35.61
N ILE A 6 -27.15 36.92 34.29
CA ILE A 6 -26.85 35.76 33.45
C ILE A 6 -25.34 35.50 33.47
N ALA A 7 -24.93 34.26 33.73
CA ALA A 7 -23.60 33.77 33.40
C ALA A 7 -23.74 32.57 32.45
N ALA A 8 -23.70 32.84 31.15
CA ALA A 8 -23.59 31.82 30.12
C ALA A 8 -22.14 31.28 30.12
N ALA A 9 -21.94 30.08 30.65
CA ALA A 9 -20.68 29.37 30.53
C ALA A 9 -20.56 28.83 29.09
N MET A 10 -19.84 29.56 28.23
CA MET A 10 -19.43 29.07 26.91
C MET A 10 -18.42 27.93 27.10
N LEU A 11 -18.84 26.68 26.83
CA LEU A 11 -17.91 25.60 26.54
C LEU A 11 -17.24 25.89 25.18
N ALA A 12 -16.07 26.51 25.21
CA ALA A 12 -15.20 26.61 24.05
C ALA A 12 -14.65 25.20 23.75
N GLY A 13 -15.20 24.57 22.71
CA GLY A 13 -14.68 23.33 22.15
C GLY A 13 -13.25 23.53 21.67
N MET A 14 -12.31 22.87 22.34
CA MET A 14 -10.91 22.84 21.92
C MET A 14 -10.81 21.84 20.76
N SER A 15 -11.03 22.32 19.54
CA SER A 15 -10.75 21.55 18.32
C SER A 15 -9.24 21.37 18.21
N ILE A 16 -8.74 20.20 18.59
CA ILE A 16 -7.36 19.79 18.27
C ILE A 16 -7.35 19.53 16.77
N SER A 17 -6.96 20.53 15.99
CA SER A 17 -6.64 20.37 14.58
C SER A 17 -5.34 19.56 14.48
N THR A 18 -5.44 18.25 14.35
CA THR A 18 -4.29 17.44 13.93
C THR A 18 -4.05 17.74 12.46
N SER A 19 -3.16 18.68 12.17
CA SER A 19 -2.61 18.86 10.83
C SER A 19 -1.94 17.55 10.41
N LEU A 20 -2.55 16.85 9.46
CA LEU A 20 -1.95 15.73 8.72
C LEU A 20 -0.81 16.30 7.87
N TRP A 21 0.33 16.59 8.49
CA TRP A 21 1.57 16.77 7.75
C TRP A 21 2.03 15.38 7.32
N ALA A 22 2.28 15.21 6.00
CA ALA A 22 2.97 14.03 5.51
C ALA A 22 4.30 13.90 6.28
N ALA A 23 4.54 12.75 6.90
CA ALA A 23 5.77 12.53 7.65
C ALA A 23 6.99 12.71 6.72
N ASP A 24 8.01 13.44 7.16
CA ASP A 24 9.29 13.46 6.47
C ASP A 24 9.98 12.12 6.65
N CYS A 25 9.92 11.29 5.61
CA CYS A 25 10.45 9.93 5.62
C CYS A 25 11.96 9.87 5.31
N SER A 26 12.62 11.02 5.17
CA SER A 26 14.05 11.10 4.93
C SER A 26 14.85 10.75 6.20
N ASN A 27 14.31 11.08 7.39
CA ASN A 27 14.89 10.74 8.68
C ASN A 27 13.82 10.65 9.79
N PRO A 28 13.07 9.54 9.89
CA PRO A 28 12.02 9.39 10.89
C PRO A 28 12.61 9.08 12.28
N ASP A 29 12.46 10.01 13.23
CA ASP A 29 13.09 9.90 14.56
C ASP A 29 12.16 9.39 15.66
N VAL A 30 10.85 9.26 15.37
CA VAL A 30 9.86 8.78 16.34
C VAL A 30 8.96 7.70 15.75
N SER A 31 8.52 6.75 16.58
CA SER A 31 7.79 5.54 16.14
C SER A 31 6.53 5.84 15.32
N ALA A 32 5.81 6.93 15.60
CA ALA A 32 4.64 7.33 14.81
C ALA A 32 5.01 7.81 13.38
N GLN A 33 6.15 8.48 13.21
CA GLN A 33 6.66 8.85 11.89
C GLN A 33 7.13 7.61 11.13
N ILE A 34 7.79 6.66 11.81
CA ILE A 34 8.21 5.37 11.22
C ILE A 34 7.01 4.61 10.66
N ASP A 35 5.92 4.47 11.44
CA ASP A 35 4.70 3.80 10.99
C ASP A 35 4.04 4.53 9.80
N SER A 36 3.96 5.86 9.87
CA SER A 36 3.44 6.67 8.75
C SER A 36 4.25 6.47 7.48
N CYS A 37 5.58 6.45 7.59
CA CYS A 37 6.46 6.25 6.44
C CYS A 37 6.38 4.85 5.86
N ALA A 38 6.25 3.82 6.70
CA ALA A 38 6.02 2.45 6.24
C ALA A 38 4.71 2.34 5.43
N LYS A 39 3.63 2.98 5.90
CA LYS A 39 2.34 3.03 5.21
C LYS A 39 2.43 3.77 3.87
N GLN A 40 3.05 4.95 3.84
CA GLN A 40 3.26 5.70 2.60
C GLN A 40 4.11 4.91 1.59
N GLY A 41 5.19 4.25 2.05
CA GLY A 41 6.04 3.41 1.21
C GLY A 41 5.28 2.23 0.61
N LYS A 42 4.45 1.55 1.42
CA LYS A 42 3.56 0.49 0.96
C LYS A 42 2.62 1.00 -0.14
N GLU A 43 1.93 2.11 0.09
CA GLU A 43 0.98 2.69 -0.88
C GLU A 43 1.66 3.02 -2.21
N ALA A 44 2.83 3.66 -2.17
CA ALA A 44 3.62 3.96 -3.36
C ALA A 44 4.03 2.69 -4.13
N ALA A 45 4.47 1.65 -3.41
CA ALA A 45 4.83 0.37 -4.01
C ALA A 45 3.62 -0.37 -4.61
N GLU A 46 2.44 -0.29 -3.99
CA GLU A 46 1.19 -0.84 -4.53
C GLU A 46 0.78 -0.13 -5.82
N GLN A 47 0.90 1.20 -5.87
CA GLN A 47 0.65 1.97 -7.09
C GLN A 47 1.62 1.58 -8.21
N ALA A 48 2.91 1.46 -7.90
CA ALA A 48 3.93 1.02 -8.86
C ALA A 48 3.63 -0.39 -9.40
N LEU A 49 3.22 -1.32 -8.54
CA LEU A 49 2.81 -2.67 -8.92
C LEU A 49 1.61 -2.67 -9.88
N ASN A 50 0.56 -1.91 -9.55
CA ASN A 50 -0.63 -1.82 -10.39
C ASN A 50 -0.32 -1.24 -11.77
N LYS A 51 0.56 -0.23 -11.82
CA LYS A 51 1.08 0.34 -13.07
C LYS A 51 1.84 -0.70 -13.89
N ALA A 52 2.80 -1.40 -13.28
CA ALA A 52 3.60 -2.42 -13.96
C ALA A 52 2.74 -3.59 -14.48
N TRP A 53 1.74 -4.03 -13.71
CA TRP A 53 0.80 -5.07 -14.16
C TRP A 53 -0.06 -4.63 -15.35
N THR A 54 -0.49 -3.36 -15.36
CA THR A 54 -1.25 -2.80 -16.49
C THR A 54 -0.39 -2.69 -17.75
N GLU A 55 0.86 -2.26 -17.61
CA GLU A 55 1.83 -2.24 -18.72
C GLU A 55 2.11 -3.65 -19.25
N ALA A 56 2.28 -4.63 -18.37
CA ALA A 56 2.46 -6.04 -18.73
C ALA A 56 1.32 -6.54 -19.62
N LYS A 57 0.07 -6.28 -19.20
CA LYS A 57 -1.12 -6.60 -20.02
C LYS A 57 -1.08 -5.91 -21.39
N GLY A 58 -0.74 -4.62 -21.43
CA GLY A 58 -0.65 -3.85 -22.66
C GLY A 58 0.39 -4.39 -23.64
N ARG A 59 1.55 -4.84 -23.12
CA ARG A 59 2.59 -5.51 -23.92
C ARG A 59 2.07 -6.81 -24.53
N ILE A 60 1.39 -7.65 -23.74
CA ILE A 60 0.77 -8.89 -24.24
C ILE A 60 -0.26 -8.57 -25.34
N THR A 61 -1.17 -7.62 -25.11
CA THR A 61 -2.16 -7.23 -26.13
C THR A 61 -1.50 -6.79 -27.43
N THR A 62 -0.43 -6.00 -27.34
CA THR A 62 0.26 -5.47 -28.52
C THR A 62 1.00 -6.57 -29.28
N ALA A 63 1.71 -7.44 -28.56
CA ALA A 63 2.53 -8.51 -29.15
C ALA A 63 1.69 -9.61 -29.82
N TYR A 64 0.55 -9.96 -29.21
CA TYR A 64 -0.29 -11.08 -29.66
C TYR A 64 -1.59 -10.64 -30.36
N LYS A 65 -1.68 -9.38 -30.82
CA LYS A 65 -2.87 -8.81 -31.49
C LYS A 65 -3.38 -9.60 -32.70
N ALA A 66 -2.53 -10.42 -33.31
CA ALA A 66 -2.87 -11.22 -34.49
C ALA A 66 -3.40 -12.61 -34.15
N ASP A 67 -3.28 -13.05 -32.88
CA ASP A 67 -3.77 -14.33 -32.40
C ASP A 67 -4.55 -14.12 -31.09
N ASP A 68 -5.85 -13.89 -31.23
CA ASP A 68 -6.77 -13.68 -30.11
C ASP A 68 -6.76 -14.81 -29.08
N LYS A 69 -6.56 -16.06 -29.53
CA LYS A 69 -6.58 -17.22 -28.64
C LYS A 69 -5.32 -17.20 -27.77
N LEU A 70 -4.15 -17.04 -28.39
CA LEU A 70 -2.88 -16.97 -27.68
C LEU A 70 -2.82 -15.76 -26.75
N GLN A 71 -3.28 -14.59 -27.21
CA GLN A 71 -3.38 -13.39 -26.38
C GLN A 71 -4.22 -13.65 -25.11
N LYS A 72 -5.41 -14.24 -25.25
CA LYS A 72 -6.29 -14.55 -24.11
C LYS A 72 -5.64 -15.54 -23.16
N THR A 73 -5.01 -16.60 -23.67
CA THR A 73 -4.28 -17.57 -22.84
C THR A 73 -3.15 -16.90 -22.06
N TYR A 74 -2.34 -16.05 -22.68
CA TYR A 74 -1.23 -15.39 -21.99
C TYR A 74 -1.75 -14.36 -20.95
N GLN A 75 -2.78 -13.59 -21.27
CA GLN A 75 -3.42 -12.69 -20.29
C GLN A 75 -3.98 -13.45 -19.08
N GLN A 76 -4.58 -14.62 -19.29
CA GLN A 76 -5.06 -15.49 -18.21
C GLN A 76 -3.90 -15.99 -17.33
N ASN A 77 -2.80 -16.45 -17.94
CA ASN A 77 -1.61 -16.86 -17.20
C ASN A 77 -1.01 -15.72 -16.36
N LEU A 78 -0.96 -14.50 -16.90
CA LEU A 78 -0.50 -13.30 -16.16
C LEU A 78 -1.42 -13.03 -14.95
N LEU A 79 -2.73 -13.12 -15.15
CA LEU A 79 -3.71 -12.90 -14.08
C LEU A 79 -3.56 -13.94 -12.96
N ASP A 80 -3.47 -15.22 -13.31
CA ASP A 80 -3.37 -16.30 -12.33
C ASP A 80 -2.02 -16.27 -11.59
N SER A 81 -0.93 -15.96 -12.29
CA SER A 81 0.38 -15.70 -11.68
C SER A 81 0.31 -14.55 -10.67
N GLN A 82 -0.34 -13.44 -11.03
CA GLN A 82 -0.46 -12.30 -10.13
C GLN A 82 -1.29 -12.62 -8.87
N ARG A 83 -2.40 -13.37 -9.01
CA ARG A 83 -3.23 -13.81 -7.88
C ARG A 83 -2.48 -14.75 -6.94
N GLY A 84 -1.76 -15.73 -7.50
CA GLY A 84 -0.93 -16.64 -6.72
C GLY A 84 0.17 -15.89 -5.96
N TRP A 85 0.81 -14.93 -6.63
CA TRP A 85 1.83 -14.08 -6.04
C TRP A 85 1.28 -13.19 -4.91
N LEU A 86 0.08 -12.63 -5.02
CA LEU A 86 -0.55 -11.86 -3.94
C LEU A 86 -0.74 -12.72 -2.68
N LYS A 87 -1.21 -13.96 -2.84
CA LYS A 87 -1.35 -14.90 -1.72
C LYS A 87 0.00 -15.24 -1.08
N TYR A 88 1.05 -15.40 -1.89
CA TYR A 88 2.42 -15.57 -1.39
C TYR A 88 2.84 -14.37 -0.56
N ARG A 89 2.76 -13.15 -1.11
CA ARG A 89 3.13 -11.90 -0.43
C ARG A 89 2.42 -11.77 0.91
N ASP A 90 1.10 -11.94 0.92
CA ASP A 90 0.30 -11.71 2.12
C ASP A 90 0.67 -12.69 3.23
N ASN A 91 0.89 -13.98 2.90
CA ASN A 91 1.34 -14.97 3.90
C ASN A 91 2.79 -14.76 4.33
N GLN A 92 3.66 -14.37 3.40
CA GLN A 92 5.06 -14.05 3.69
C GLN A 92 5.17 -12.89 4.69
N CYS A 93 4.37 -11.83 4.48
CA CYS A 93 4.40 -10.67 5.38
C CYS A 93 3.79 -10.95 6.75
N LYS A 94 2.73 -11.77 6.82
CA LYS A 94 2.23 -12.29 8.10
C LYS A 94 3.29 -13.09 8.85
N MET A 95 4.02 -13.95 8.14
CA MET A 95 5.11 -14.74 8.73
C MET A 95 6.25 -13.85 9.24
N GLN A 96 6.66 -12.83 8.49
CA GLN A 96 7.71 -11.90 8.91
C GLN A 96 7.30 -11.04 10.11
N ALA A 97 6.02 -10.65 10.18
CA ALA A 97 5.48 -9.86 11.28
C ALA A 97 5.03 -10.71 12.49
N PHE A 98 5.22 -12.03 12.47
CA PHE A 98 4.62 -12.98 13.43
C PHE A 98 4.93 -12.69 14.91
N LEU A 99 6.09 -12.09 15.21
CA LEU A 99 6.46 -11.77 16.59
C LEU A 99 5.78 -10.50 17.13
N ALA A 100 5.15 -9.71 16.26
CA ALA A 100 4.33 -8.57 16.66
C ALA A 100 2.85 -8.99 16.73
N GLU A 101 2.15 -8.56 17.77
CA GLU A 101 0.73 -8.85 17.93
C GLU A 101 -0.10 -8.16 16.83
N GLU A 102 -0.98 -8.93 16.18
CA GLU A 102 -1.88 -8.40 15.14
C GLU A 102 -2.73 -7.24 15.68
N GLY A 103 -2.87 -6.17 14.90
CA GLY A 103 -3.59 -4.95 15.31
C GLY A 103 -2.74 -3.93 16.08
N THR A 104 -1.48 -4.24 16.36
CA THR A 104 -0.53 -3.25 16.91
C THR A 104 0.15 -2.45 15.80
N ALA A 105 0.60 -1.23 16.12
CA ALA A 105 1.39 -0.41 15.20
C ALA A 105 2.68 -1.10 14.74
N ALA A 106 3.31 -1.90 15.60
CA ALA A 106 4.50 -2.66 15.25
C ALA A 106 4.20 -3.70 14.16
N TYR A 107 3.11 -4.44 14.30
CA TYR A 107 2.67 -5.41 13.29
C TYR A 107 2.34 -4.72 11.94
N ASP A 108 1.63 -3.60 11.98
CA ASP A 108 1.28 -2.82 10.78
C ASP A 108 2.51 -2.26 10.07
N THR A 109 3.47 -1.73 10.82
CA THR A 109 4.74 -1.22 10.29
C THR A 109 5.55 -2.33 9.62
N LEU A 110 5.73 -3.47 10.30
CA LEU A 110 6.47 -4.62 9.76
C LEU A 110 5.81 -5.18 8.49
N THR A 111 4.48 -5.34 8.53
CA THR A 111 3.70 -5.81 7.38
C THR A 111 3.80 -4.84 6.21
N SER A 112 3.71 -3.53 6.46
CA SER A 112 3.78 -2.51 5.40
C SER A 112 5.14 -2.48 4.71
N ASN A 113 6.22 -2.58 5.48
CA ASN A 113 7.59 -2.66 4.95
C ASN A 113 7.77 -3.92 4.08
N CYS A 114 7.33 -5.09 4.56
CA CYS A 114 7.38 -6.33 3.79
C CYS A 114 6.60 -6.23 2.46
N ILE A 115 5.36 -5.70 2.51
CA ILE A 115 4.54 -5.52 1.30
C ILE A 115 5.26 -4.61 0.30
N SER A 116 5.84 -3.50 0.78
CA SER A 116 6.60 -2.58 -0.07
C SER A 116 7.74 -3.28 -0.80
N GLU A 117 8.60 -4.00 -0.07
CA GLU A 117 9.74 -4.72 -0.64
C GLU A 117 9.31 -5.76 -1.69
N ILE A 118 8.37 -6.63 -1.33
CA ILE A 118 7.92 -7.70 -2.21
C ILE A 118 7.21 -7.12 -3.45
N ASN A 119 6.42 -6.05 -3.30
CA ASN A 119 5.81 -5.34 -4.43
C ASN A 119 6.87 -4.81 -5.41
N GLN A 120 7.95 -4.19 -4.90
CA GLN A 120 9.04 -3.68 -5.74
C GLN A 120 9.75 -4.80 -6.51
N GLN A 121 9.99 -5.94 -5.87
CA GLN A 121 10.56 -7.12 -6.55
C GLN A 121 9.65 -7.60 -7.68
N ARG A 122 8.33 -7.65 -7.44
CA ARG A 122 7.36 -8.06 -8.46
C ARG A 122 7.26 -7.09 -9.62
N VAL A 123 7.36 -5.78 -9.37
CA VAL A 123 7.47 -4.78 -10.43
C VAL A 123 8.62 -5.11 -11.37
N GLU A 124 9.78 -5.46 -10.84
CA GLU A 124 10.93 -5.83 -11.66
C GLU A 124 10.73 -7.14 -12.41
N GLN A 125 10.20 -8.17 -11.75
CA GLN A 125 9.83 -9.43 -12.41
C GLN A 125 8.90 -9.20 -13.60
N LEU A 126 7.87 -8.35 -13.45
CA LEU A 126 6.94 -8.02 -14.53
C LEU A 126 7.64 -7.29 -15.69
N LYS A 127 8.62 -6.42 -15.41
CA LYS A 127 9.38 -5.75 -16.48
C LYS A 127 10.28 -6.71 -17.26
N GLN A 128 10.79 -7.76 -16.61
CA GLN A 128 11.73 -8.71 -17.20
C GLN A 128 11.06 -9.86 -17.97
N ILE A 129 9.73 -9.98 -17.92
CA ILE A 129 9.01 -11.00 -18.69
C ILE A 129 9.30 -10.82 -20.20
N PRO A 130 9.67 -11.89 -20.92
CA PRO A 130 9.78 -11.85 -22.38
C PRO A 130 8.37 -11.86 -23.00
N TYR A 131 7.93 -10.69 -23.46
CA TYR A 131 6.63 -10.50 -24.11
C TYR A 131 6.63 -10.79 -25.63
N GLN A 132 7.68 -11.44 -26.13
CA GLN A 132 7.93 -11.67 -27.55
C GLN A 132 7.72 -13.14 -27.89
#